data_AF-A0A957BK91-F1
#
_entry.id   AF-A0A957BK91-F1
#
_cell.length_a   1.000
_cell.length_b   1.000
_cell.length_c   1.000
_cell.angle_alpha   90.00
_cell.angle_beta   90.00
_cell.angle_gamma   90.00
#
_symmetry.space_group_name_H-M   'P 1'
#
loop_
_entity.id
_entity.type
_entity.pdbx_description
1 polymer ?
#
loop_
_entity_poly.entity_id
_entity_poly.type
_entity_poly.pdbx_seq_one_letter_code
_entity_poly.pdbx_strand_id
1 'polypeptide(L)'
;MTDLATQPLLQKLNDVHLPVFAVRLTEWLIADLNKSQESVPDFTESRAKALLRAAAVVDDPTLHDFARLVEGGGTAVRLALHDLLNETGLIEDEEVTALATTSAAISSVQGTPLQSPISWLILSIAAHAWKSGYPLYQLDPASPPGEYSPAGQLIKRAATFLRQQIQRSATERDKLGKKLAYNPGDGTPTLETMPNSQPIAPVPPHFRPPIPVRYPEVSRETLHVNENEQTPNQGNVTRNAPLTITSDDLQPANQRPVRMPEIRIRADQVPQRRPSTPRQPRPQPSSSEGGNLGTAVRQRFSRDKEPLRSTKLRVIVQDVQDGPGLYGIQVQVRCKGINAHVAGTTNRDGVFLCELPVRVHSGLTYDVDITWPRDLGGEVERKSVTLNVDRTEFKLPFFRRLS
;
A
#
# COMPACT_ATOMS: atom_id res chain seq x y z
N MET A 1 -9.78 -15.35 -3.84
CA MET A 1 -10.40 -14.29 -3.01
C MET A 1 -10.07 -14.65 -1.58
N THR A 2 -9.56 -13.72 -0.75
CA THR A 2 -9.36 -13.99 0.68
C THR A 2 -10.66 -13.78 1.41
N ASP A 3 -11.19 -14.81 2.06
CA ASP A 3 -12.49 -14.74 2.70
C ASP A 3 -12.56 -13.70 3.82
N LEU A 4 -13.68 -13.00 3.89
CA LEU A 4 -13.95 -12.02 4.95
C LEU A 4 -14.18 -12.69 6.32
N ALA A 5 -14.35 -14.01 6.35
CA ALA A 5 -14.47 -14.82 7.56
C ALA A 5 -13.14 -15.02 8.33
N THR A 6 -12.00 -14.73 7.71
CA THR A 6 -10.66 -14.99 8.28
C THR A 6 -10.12 -13.82 9.12
N GLN A 7 -10.60 -12.61 8.84
CA GLN A 7 -10.25 -11.38 9.54
C GLN A 7 -10.70 -11.29 11.02
N PRO A 8 -11.92 -11.70 11.42
CA PRO A 8 -12.44 -11.41 12.76
C PRO A 8 -11.78 -12.20 13.90
N LEU A 9 -11.08 -13.31 13.63
CA LEU A 9 -10.47 -14.13 14.69
C LEU A 9 -9.19 -13.48 15.23
N LEU A 10 -8.25 -13.12 14.34
CA LEU A 10 -6.98 -12.49 14.72
C LEU A 10 -7.10 -10.98 14.96
N GLN A 11 -8.19 -10.34 14.54
CA GLN A 11 -8.54 -8.96 14.93
C GLN A 11 -8.94 -8.85 16.42
N LYS A 12 -9.56 -9.89 16.99
CA LYS A 12 -9.94 -9.93 18.42
C LYS A 12 -8.76 -10.15 19.37
N LEU A 13 -7.62 -10.59 18.85
CA LEU A 13 -6.42 -10.90 19.63
C LEU A 13 -5.44 -9.73 19.59
N ASN A 14 -5.31 -9.02 20.72
CA ASN A 14 -4.26 -8.03 20.93
C ASN A 14 -2.86 -8.65 20.78
N ASP A 15 -1.85 -7.84 20.47
CA ASP A 15 -0.47 -8.29 20.23
C ASP A 15 0.13 -9.11 21.40
N VAL A 16 -0.32 -8.86 22.64
CA VAL A 16 0.06 -9.59 23.86
C VAL A 16 -0.55 -11.00 23.93
N HIS A 17 -1.70 -11.24 23.32
CA HIS A 17 -2.40 -12.53 23.35
C HIS A 17 -2.05 -13.45 22.16
N LEU A 18 -1.49 -12.90 21.08
CA LEU A 18 -1.00 -13.68 19.93
C LEU A 18 -0.02 -14.81 20.33
N PRO A 19 1.04 -14.59 21.14
CA PRO A 19 1.93 -15.69 21.55
C PRO A 19 1.22 -16.74 22.41
N VAL A 20 0.33 -16.32 23.31
CA VAL A 20 -0.45 -17.23 24.17
C VAL A 20 -1.37 -18.12 23.35
N PHE A 21 -2.04 -17.55 22.35
CA PHE A 21 -2.85 -18.29 21.39
C PHE A 21 -2.00 -19.26 20.57
N ALA A 22 -0.83 -18.85 20.08
CA ALA A 22 0.05 -19.71 19.29
C ALA A 22 0.58 -20.93 20.07
N VAL A 23 0.93 -20.74 21.35
CA VAL A 23 1.34 -21.84 22.25
C VAL A 23 0.18 -22.82 22.46
N ARG A 24 -1.01 -22.32 22.83
CA ARG A 24 -2.21 -23.14 23.04
C ARG A 24 -2.65 -23.88 21.77
N LEU A 25 -2.55 -23.24 20.61
CA LEU A 25 -2.82 -23.87 19.32
C LEU A 25 -1.84 -25.01 19.04
N THR A 26 -0.57 -24.85 19.42
CA THR A 26 0.45 -25.92 19.32
C THR A 26 0.13 -27.09 20.24
N GLU A 27 -0.21 -26.82 21.50
CA GLU A 27 -0.62 -27.83 22.49
C GLU A 27 -1.86 -28.60 22.03
N TRP A 28 -2.90 -27.90 21.54
CA TRP A 28 -4.11 -28.51 21.01
C TRP A 28 -3.85 -29.35 19.75
N LEU A 29 -3.06 -28.86 18.80
CA LEU A 29 -2.67 -29.64 17.60
C LEU A 29 -1.90 -30.92 17.95
N ILE A 30 -1.00 -30.86 18.94
CA ILE A 30 -0.26 -32.05 19.41
C ILE A 30 -1.22 -33.02 20.10
N ALA A 31 -2.11 -32.54 20.95
CA ALA A 31 -3.08 -33.37 21.65
C ALA A 31 -4.04 -34.06 20.65
N ASP A 32 -4.58 -33.31 19.69
CA ASP A 32 -5.49 -33.82 18.65
C ASP A 32 -4.84 -34.89 17.77
N LEU A 33 -3.65 -34.61 17.23
CA LEU A 33 -2.89 -35.54 16.39
C LEU A 33 -2.42 -36.81 17.13
N ASN A 34 -2.30 -36.75 18.46
CA ASN A 34 -1.87 -37.87 19.29
C ASN A 34 -3.02 -38.56 20.05
N LYS A 35 -4.31 -38.19 19.83
CA LYS A 35 -5.51 -38.81 20.44
C LYS A 35 -5.58 -40.35 20.38
N SER A 36 -4.77 -40.98 19.52
CA SER A 36 -4.81 -42.41 19.21
C SER A 36 -3.88 -43.31 20.05
N GLN A 37 -2.92 -42.78 20.83
CA GLN A 37 -1.91 -43.62 21.52
C GLN A 37 -1.47 -43.09 22.89
N GLU A 38 -1.35 -44.00 23.86
CA GLU A 38 -1.12 -43.73 25.29
C GLU A 38 0.32 -43.30 25.66
N SER A 39 1.31 -43.49 24.77
CA SER A 39 2.72 -43.22 25.06
C SER A 39 3.52 -42.76 23.83
N VAL A 40 3.13 -41.62 23.25
CA VAL A 40 3.86 -41.01 22.13
C VAL A 40 5.03 -40.15 22.67
N PRO A 41 6.26 -40.26 22.11
CA PRO A 41 7.33 -39.33 22.44
C PRO A 41 7.06 -37.94 21.84
N ASP A 42 7.11 -36.91 22.69
CA ASP A 42 6.79 -35.52 22.35
C ASP A 42 7.50 -35.02 21.09
N PHE A 43 6.77 -34.26 20.27
CA PHE A 43 7.31 -33.64 19.06
C PHE A 43 7.88 -32.25 19.37
N THR A 44 9.13 -32.24 19.84
CA THR A 44 9.84 -31.03 20.29
C THR A 44 10.37 -30.15 19.15
N GLU A 45 10.72 -28.90 19.45
CA GLU A 45 11.26 -27.95 18.47
C GLU A 45 12.63 -28.37 17.93
N SER A 46 13.45 -29.02 18.76
CA SER A 46 14.71 -29.62 18.31
C SER A 46 14.46 -30.79 17.34
N ARG A 47 13.42 -31.61 17.56
CA ARG A 47 13.02 -32.68 16.64
C ARG A 47 12.48 -32.11 15.33
N ALA A 48 11.63 -31.09 15.37
CA ALA A 48 11.14 -30.35 14.20
C ALA A 48 12.29 -29.77 13.37
N LYS A 49 13.25 -29.10 14.02
CA LYS A 49 14.46 -28.54 13.37
C LYS A 49 15.37 -29.61 12.78
N ALA A 50 15.61 -30.70 13.50
CA ALA A 50 16.40 -31.83 13.02
C ALA A 50 15.78 -32.46 11.78
N LEU A 51 14.45 -32.60 11.75
CA LEU A 51 13.71 -33.19 10.64
C LEU A 51 13.70 -32.29 9.38
N LEU A 52 13.54 -30.98 9.52
CA LEU A 52 13.63 -30.04 8.38
C LEU A 52 15.02 -30.06 7.71
N ARG A 53 16.08 -30.25 8.51
CA ARG A 53 17.46 -30.44 8.06
C ARG A 53 17.68 -31.83 7.44
N ALA A 54 17.22 -32.90 8.10
CA ALA A 54 17.41 -34.28 7.64
C ALA A 54 16.71 -34.56 6.31
N ALA A 55 15.55 -33.94 6.08
CA ALA A 55 14.86 -33.99 4.79
C ALA A 55 15.44 -33.01 3.74
N ALA A 56 16.53 -32.28 4.06
CA ALA A 56 17.20 -31.30 3.21
C ALA A 56 16.30 -30.19 2.64
N VAL A 57 15.20 -29.87 3.33
CA VAL A 57 14.16 -28.95 2.80
C VAL A 57 14.37 -27.51 3.23
N VAL A 58 15.09 -27.26 4.33
CA VAL A 58 15.37 -25.91 4.85
C VAL A 58 16.83 -25.81 5.30
N ASP A 59 17.50 -24.73 4.92
CA ASP A 59 18.86 -24.38 5.28
C ASP A 59 18.93 -23.56 6.60
N ASP A 60 20.06 -23.61 7.29
CA ASP A 60 20.23 -22.90 8.57
C ASP A 60 20.09 -21.36 8.49
N PRO A 61 20.56 -20.68 7.43
CA PRO A 61 20.28 -19.25 7.23
C PRO A 61 18.79 -18.94 7.18
N THR A 62 17.98 -19.66 6.40
CA THR A 62 16.53 -19.37 6.35
C THR A 62 15.81 -19.65 7.67
N LEU A 63 16.25 -20.64 8.46
CA LEU A 63 15.74 -20.83 9.83
C LEU A 63 16.08 -19.63 10.75
N HIS A 64 17.28 -19.07 10.62
CA HIS A 64 17.71 -17.91 11.41
C HIS A 64 16.99 -16.62 10.99
N ASP A 65 16.87 -16.37 9.69
CA ASP A 65 16.14 -15.21 9.15
C ASP A 65 14.66 -15.24 9.54
N PHE A 66 14.03 -16.42 9.54
CA PHE A 66 12.66 -16.59 10.00
C PHE A 66 12.52 -16.29 11.51
N ALA A 67 13.38 -16.84 12.34
CA ALA A 67 13.37 -16.57 13.80
C ALA A 67 13.49 -15.07 14.07
N ARG A 68 14.46 -14.41 13.43
CA ARG A 68 14.67 -12.96 13.53
C ARG A 68 13.47 -12.13 13.04
N LEU A 69 12.78 -12.58 11.99
CA LEU A 69 11.59 -11.92 11.45
C LEU A 69 10.41 -11.96 12.43
N VAL A 70 10.24 -13.08 13.13
CA VAL A 70 9.21 -13.28 14.15
C VAL A 70 9.52 -12.47 15.41
N GLU A 71 10.74 -12.59 15.94
CA GLU A 71 11.20 -11.85 17.14
C GLU A 71 11.08 -10.33 16.95
N GLY A 72 11.26 -9.85 15.71
CA GLY A 72 11.23 -8.44 15.35
C GLY A 72 9.86 -7.74 15.35
N GLY A 73 8.73 -8.42 15.60
CA GLY A 73 7.48 -7.71 15.89
C GLY A 73 6.15 -8.46 15.71
N GLY A 74 5.16 -8.08 16.52
CA GLY A 74 3.81 -8.67 16.54
C GLY A 74 3.04 -8.63 15.22
N THR A 75 3.35 -7.70 14.31
CA THR A 75 2.76 -7.66 12.96
C THR A 75 3.22 -8.83 12.09
N ALA A 76 4.46 -9.31 12.26
CA ALA A 76 4.95 -10.51 11.59
C ALA A 76 4.28 -11.77 12.17
N VAL A 77 4.17 -11.85 13.51
CA VAL A 77 3.44 -12.92 14.21
C VAL A 77 1.99 -13.02 13.75
N ARG A 78 1.24 -11.90 13.74
CA ARG A 78 -0.17 -11.88 13.29
C ARG A 78 -0.31 -12.33 11.84
N LEU A 79 0.60 -11.92 10.95
CA LEU A 79 0.60 -12.29 9.54
C LEU A 79 0.90 -13.78 9.34
N ALA A 80 1.94 -14.30 9.98
CA ALA A 80 2.34 -15.69 9.87
C ALA A 80 1.28 -16.64 10.47
N LEU A 81 0.65 -16.28 11.59
CA LEU A 81 -0.52 -17.01 12.11
C LEU A 81 -1.70 -16.97 11.15
N HIS A 82 -2.04 -15.80 10.61
CA HIS A 82 -3.12 -15.66 9.63
C HIS A 82 -2.90 -16.59 8.45
N ASP A 83 -1.73 -16.55 7.83
CA ASP A 83 -1.46 -17.33 6.63
C ASP A 83 -1.41 -18.83 6.93
N LEU A 84 -0.81 -19.24 8.05
CA LEU A 84 -0.77 -20.63 8.46
C LEU A 84 -2.19 -21.19 8.65
N LEU A 85 -3.07 -20.47 9.33
CA LEU A 85 -4.46 -20.86 9.54
C LEU A 85 -5.24 -20.93 8.20
N ASN A 86 -5.02 -19.98 7.28
CA ASN A 86 -5.63 -20.00 5.94
C ASN A 86 -5.14 -21.20 5.10
N GLU A 87 -3.83 -21.46 5.08
CA GLU A 87 -3.26 -22.56 4.30
C GLU A 87 -3.68 -23.93 4.83
N THR A 88 -3.93 -24.03 6.14
CA THR A 88 -4.28 -25.30 6.81
C THR A 88 -5.78 -25.54 6.95
N GLY A 89 -6.62 -24.51 6.82
CA GLY A 89 -8.08 -24.62 6.97
C GLY A 89 -8.56 -24.55 8.42
N LEU A 90 -7.65 -24.42 9.40
CA LEU A 90 -7.93 -24.32 10.84
C LEU A 90 -8.83 -23.12 11.24
N ILE A 91 -9.16 -22.23 10.31
CA ILE A 91 -10.09 -21.10 10.55
C ILE A 91 -11.53 -21.56 10.66
N GLU A 92 -11.90 -22.64 9.97
CA GLU A 92 -13.27 -23.17 9.93
C GLU A 92 -13.60 -24.04 11.16
N ASP A 93 -12.60 -24.38 11.97
CA ASP A 93 -12.75 -25.23 13.16
C ASP A 93 -13.25 -24.43 14.37
N GLU A 94 -14.39 -24.85 14.92
CA GLU A 94 -15.01 -24.21 16.09
C GLU A 94 -14.10 -24.25 17.33
N GLU A 95 -13.31 -25.33 17.53
CA GLU A 95 -12.38 -25.44 18.66
C GLU A 95 -11.28 -24.39 18.59
N VAL A 96 -10.76 -24.11 17.39
CA VAL A 96 -9.75 -23.05 17.17
C VAL A 96 -10.35 -21.66 17.43
N THR A 97 -11.61 -21.43 17.08
CA THR A 97 -12.31 -20.18 17.43
C THR A 97 -12.51 -20.02 18.94
N ALA A 98 -12.79 -21.11 19.66
CA ALA A 98 -12.90 -21.13 21.12
C ALA A 98 -11.54 -20.94 21.81
N LEU A 99 -10.46 -21.48 21.26
CA LEU A 99 -9.09 -21.21 21.71
C LEU A 99 -8.70 -19.74 21.53
N ALA A 100 -9.15 -19.10 20.45
CA ALA A 100 -8.93 -17.67 20.24
C ALA A 100 -9.70 -16.79 21.25
N THR A 101 -10.98 -17.10 21.52
CA THR A 101 -11.78 -16.32 22.50
C THR A 101 -11.30 -16.53 23.93
N THR A 102 -10.96 -17.76 24.32
CA THR A 102 -10.37 -18.03 25.64
C THR A 102 -8.99 -17.39 25.78
N SER A 103 -8.17 -17.35 24.73
CA SER A 103 -6.85 -16.68 24.77
C SER A 103 -6.96 -15.16 24.92
N ALA A 104 -7.98 -14.53 24.32
CA ALA A 104 -8.29 -13.12 24.55
C ALA A 104 -8.85 -12.85 25.97
N ALA A 105 -9.56 -13.81 26.57
CA ALA A 105 -10.18 -13.67 27.89
C ALA A 105 -9.21 -13.80 29.08
N ILE A 106 -7.98 -14.27 28.89
CA ILE A 106 -6.96 -14.43 29.96
C ILE A 106 -6.61 -13.10 30.66
N SER A 107 -6.90 -11.97 30.00
CA SER A 107 -6.57 -10.62 30.45
C SER A 107 -7.13 -10.15 31.81
N SER A 108 -7.96 -10.95 32.51
CA SER A 108 -8.68 -10.51 33.72
C SER A 108 -8.32 -11.21 35.05
N VAL A 109 -7.55 -12.32 35.06
CA VAL A 109 -7.35 -13.12 36.30
C VAL A 109 -5.89 -13.31 36.70
N GLN A 110 -4.93 -13.38 35.77
CA GLN A 110 -3.50 -13.57 36.08
C GLN A 110 -2.63 -12.55 35.35
N GLY A 111 -2.12 -11.58 36.11
CA GLY A 111 -1.33 -10.44 35.63
C GLY A 111 0.12 -10.77 35.25
N THR A 112 0.36 -11.88 34.57
CA THR A 112 1.69 -12.28 34.08
C THR A 112 1.61 -12.66 32.60
N PRO A 113 2.20 -11.86 31.68
CA PRO A 113 2.33 -12.28 30.30
C PRO A 113 3.29 -13.48 30.25
N LEU A 114 2.79 -14.61 29.75
CA LEU A 114 3.63 -15.76 29.40
C LEU A 114 4.55 -15.37 28.24
N GLN A 115 5.75 -14.90 28.56
CA GLN A 115 6.82 -14.59 27.63
C GLN A 115 7.54 -15.86 27.14
N SER A 116 6.80 -16.94 26.89
CA SER A 116 7.35 -18.12 26.21
C SER A 116 7.54 -17.79 24.72
N PRO A 117 8.72 -18.09 24.13
CA PRO A 117 8.89 -17.98 22.69
C PRO A 117 7.96 -18.98 21.99
N ILE A 118 7.41 -18.56 20.84
CA ILE A 118 6.53 -19.41 20.04
C ILE A 118 7.40 -20.44 19.28
N SER A 119 7.19 -21.73 19.52
CA SER A 119 7.88 -22.82 18.79
C SER A 119 7.33 -23.02 17.38
N TRP A 120 7.62 -22.07 16.48
CA TRP A 120 7.07 -22.02 15.12
C TRP A 120 7.34 -23.24 14.25
N LEU A 121 8.47 -23.93 14.46
CA LEU A 121 8.81 -25.12 13.68
C LEU A 121 7.90 -26.29 14.04
N ILE A 122 7.53 -26.42 15.32
CA ILE A 122 6.49 -27.36 15.78
C ILE A 122 5.16 -26.94 15.19
N LEU A 123 4.74 -25.68 15.41
CA LEU A 123 3.42 -25.18 15.02
C LEU A 123 3.15 -25.31 13.51
N SER A 124 4.11 -24.97 12.66
CA SER A 124 3.97 -25.10 11.20
C SER A 124 3.90 -26.55 10.75
N ILE A 125 4.74 -27.45 11.28
CA ILE A 125 4.68 -28.88 10.96
C ILE A 125 3.37 -29.49 11.47
N ALA A 126 2.96 -29.19 12.72
CA ALA A 126 1.74 -29.70 13.32
C ALA A 126 0.48 -29.25 12.55
N ALA A 127 0.39 -27.98 12.15
CA ALA A 127 -0.76 -27.48 11.40
C ALA A 127 -0.86 -28.09 9.98
N HIS A 128 0.27 -28.33 9.30
CA HIS A 128 0.25 -29.06 8.02
C HIS A 128 0.04 -30.58 8.18
N ALA A 129 0.51 -31.17 9.29
CA ALA A 129 0.27 -32.55 9.66
C ALA A 129 -1.22 -32.80 9.93
N TRP A 130 -1.88 -31.90 10.68
CA TRP A 130 -3.33 -31.88 10.90
C TRP A 130 -4.12 -31.85 9.59
N LYS A 131 -3.82 -30.90 8.68
CA LYS A 131 -4.46 -30.84 7.35
C LYS A 131 -4.26 -32.12 6.51
N SER A 132 -3.19 -32.88 6.75
CA SER A 132 -2.94 -34.15 6.04
C SER A 132 -3.43 -35.39 6.79
N GLY A 133 -3.99 -35.24 8.00
CA GLY A 133 -4.33 -36.37 8.87
C GLY A 133 -3.12 -37.23 9.26
N TYR A 134 -1.91 -36.67 9.22
CA TYR A 134 -0.67 -37.41 9.46
C TYR A 134 -0.20 -37.23 10.91
N PRO A 135 0.02 -38.31 11.69
CA PRO A 135 0.34 -38.17 13.10
C PRO A 135 1.83 -37.82 13.32
N LEU A 136 2.08 -36.96 14.31
CA LEU A 136 3.43 -36.43 14.59
C LEU A 136 4.43 -37.49 15.06
N TYR A 137 3.96 -38.56 15.71
CA TYR A 137 4.85 -39.62 16.22
C TYR A 137 5.62 -40.36 15.12
N GLN A 138 5.05 -40.45 13.90
CA GLN A 138 5.65 -41.08 12.74
C GLN A 138 6.72 -40.21 12.05
N LEU A 139 6.91 -38.96 12.51
CA LEU A 139 7.91 -38.03 11.98
C LEU A 139 9.22 -38.18 12.77
N ASP A 140 10.09 -39.08 12.30
CA ASP A 140 11.41 -39.32 12.90
C ASP A 140 12.53 -38.63 12.07
N PRO A 141 13.34 -37.72 12.67
CA PRO A 141 14.50 -37.16 11.98
C PRO A 141 15.60 -38.18 11.64
N ALA A 142 15.67 -39.34 12.31
CA ALA A 142 16.66 -40.38 11.98
C ALA A 142 16.27 -41.18 10.71
N SER A 143 14.98 -41.17 10.35
CA SER A 143 14.45 -41.81 9.14
C SER A 143 13.64 -40.79 8.32
N PRO A 144 14.30 -39.80 7.68
CA PRO A 144 13.60 -38.72 7.00
C PRO A 144 12.67 -39.25 5.89
N PRO A 145 11.41 -38.79 5.80
CA PRO A 145 10.46 -39.33 4.86
C PRO A 145 10.82 -38.96 3.42
N GLY A 146 10.64 -39.91 2.50
CA GLY A 146 10.95 -39.73 1.08
C GLY A 146 10.18 -38.57 0.44
N GLU A 147 10.83 -37.89 -0.51
CA GLU A 147 10.42 -36.62 -1.11
C GLU A 147 8.99 -36.53 -1.66
N TYR A 148 8.39 -37.67 -2.04
CA TYR A 148 7.06 -37.77 -2.63
C TYR A 148 6.03 -38.41 -1.68
N SER A 149 6.47 -38.92 -0.52
CA SER A 149 5.59 -39.42 0.54
C SER A 149 4.68 -38.30 1.08
N PRO A 150 3.46 -38.59 1.57
CA PRO A 150 2.63 -37.59 2.27
C PRO A 150 3.39 -36.83 3.37
N ALA A 151 4.25 -37.54 4.12
CA ALA A 151 5.13 -36.94 5.12
C ALA A 151 6.22 -36.04 4.50
N GLY A 152 6.82 -36.42 3.37
CA GLY A 152 7.74 -35.54 2.63
C GLY A 152 7.04 -34.29 2.10
N GLN A 153 5.79 -34.42 1.64
CA GLN A 153 4.99 -33.30 1.14
C GLN A 153 4.56 -32.32 2.25
N LEU A 154 4.20 -32.79 3.45
CA LEU A 154 3.86 -31.88 4.56
C LEU A 154 5.08 -31.06 5.01
N ILE A 155 6.27 -31.67 5.04
CA ILE A 155 7.53 -30.99 5.36
C ILE A 155 7.89 -29.98 4.27
N LYS A 156 7.71 -30.34 2.98
CA LYS A 156 7.85 -29.40 1.86
C LYS A 156 6.90 -28.21 1.98
N ARG A 157 5.65 -28.41 2.40
CA ARG A 157 4.69 -27.32 2.65
C ARG A 157 5.12 -26.41 3.79
N ALA A 158 5.49 -26.97 4.95
CA ALA A 158 6.03 -26.20 6.08
C ALA A 158 7.25 -25.36 5.67
N ALA A 159 8.18 -25.96 4.92
CA ALA A 159 9.35 -25.29 4.40
C ALA A 159 9.03 -24.19 3.36
N THR A 160 8.01 -24.37 2.52
CA THR A 160 7.56 -23.31 1.60
C THR A 160 6.89 -22.17 2.35
N PHE A 161 6.10 -22.45 3.40
CA PHE A 161 5.51 -21.43 4.27
C PHE A 161 6.59 -20.55 4.91
N LEU A 162 7.62 -21.16 5.53
CA LEU A 162 8.74 -20.41 6.13
C LEU A 162 9.41 -19.49 5.12
N ARG A 163 9.74 -20.00 3.91
CA ARG A 163 10.33 -19.20 2.83
C ARG A 163 9.43 -18.05 2.38
N GLN A 164 8.13 -18.28 2.23
CA GLN A 164 7.19 -17.24 1.83
C GLN A 164 7.12 -16.09 2.84
N GLN A 165 7.19 -16.39 4.14
CA GLN A 165 7.22 -15.35 5.17
C GLN A 165 8.50 -14.50 5.12
N ILE A 166 9.67 -15.10 4.84
CA ILE A 166 10.95 -14.40 4.67
C ILE A 166 10.96 -13.54 3.38
N GLN A 167 10.44 -14.07 2.27
CA GLN A 167 10.50 -13.43 0.95
C GLN A 167 9.56 -12.21 0.80
N ARG A 168 8.58 -12.04 1.70
CA ARG A 168 7.64 -10.91 1.66
C ARG A 168 8.33 -9.58 1.96
N SER A 169 8.06 -8.59 1.09
CA SER A 169 8.63 -7.25 1.30
C SER A 169 8.09 -6.59 2.57
N ALA A 170 8.91 -5.78 3.25
CA ALA A 170 8.48 -5.03 4.43
C ALA A 170 7.23 -4.15 4.16
N THR A 171 7.10 -3.59 2.94
CA THR A 171 5.94 -2.78 2.55
C THR A 171 4.66 -3.59 2.35
N GLU A 172 4.80 -4.86 1.95
CA GLU A 172 3.68 -5.78 1.80
C GLU A 172 3.22 -6.32 3.15
N ARG A 173 4.18 -6.71 4.01
CA ARG A 173 3.92 -7.06 5.40
C ARG A 173 3.24 -5.93 6.17
N ASP A 174 3.65 -4.67 5.98
CA ASP A 174 2.99 -3.50 6.57
C ASP A 174 1.55 -3.32 6.03
N LYS A 175 1.34 -3.44 4.71
CA LYS A 175 0.00 -3.35 4.11
C LYS A 175 -0.94 -4.46 4.59
N LEU A 176 -0.46 -5.68 4.73
CA LEU A 176 -1.24 -6.82 5.21
C LEU A 176 -1.46 -6.73 6.73
N GLY A 177 -0.44 -6.40 7.50
CA GLY A 177 -0.55 -6.14 8.94
C GLY A 177 -1.56 -5.05 9.26
N LYS A 178 -1.58 -3.95 8.49
CA LYS A 178 -2.62 -2.91 8.58
C LYS A 178 -4.02 -3.43 8.26
N LYS A 179 -4.20 -4.28 7.23
CA LYS A 179 -5.52 -4.91 6.96
C LYS A 179 -5.96 -5.84 8.09
N LEU A 180 -5.04 -6.60 8.67
CA LEU A 180 -5.31 -7.56 9.76
C LEU A 180 -5.51 -6.88 11.12
N ALA A 181 -4.98 -5.67 11.32
CA ALA A 181 -5.23 -4.85 12.50
C ALA A 181 -6.42 -3.88 12.33
N TYR A 182 -6.85 -3.59 11.10
CA TYR A 182 -7.94 -2.67 10.82
C TYR A 182 -9.30 -3.29 11.13
N ASN A 183 -9.84 -2.96 12.31
CA ASN A 183 -11.22 -3.25 12.67
C ASN A 183 -12.14 -2.19 12.03
N PRO A 184 -13.11 -2.56 11.16
CA PRO A 184 -14.04 -1.59 10.57
C PRO A 184 -15.02 -0.97 11.58
N GLY A 185 -15.10 -1.51 12.81
CA GLY A 185 -15.79 -0.88 13.95
C GLY A 185 -14.99 0.28 14.57
N ASP A 186 -13.66 0.25 14.51
CA ASP A 186 -12.81 1.43 14.70
C ASP A 186 -12.86 2.26 13.42
N GLY A 187 -13.92 3.04 13.29
CA GLY A 187 -14.02 4.05 12.23
C GLY A 187 -12.80 4.97 12.25
N THR A 188 -12.46 5.55 11.09
CA THR A 188 -11.52 6.69 11.05
C THR A 188 -11.92 7.68 12.13
N PRO A 189 -11.03 8.04 13.08
CA PRO A 189 -11.42 8.77 14.28
C PRO A 189 -12.14 10.05 13.89
N THR A 190 -13.45 10.04 14.09
CA THR A 190 -14.31 11.21 13.86
C THR A 190 -13.98 12.27 14.90
N LEU A 191 -14.30 13.54 14.62
CA LEU A 191 -14.07 14.63 15.58
C LEU A 191 -14.74 14.38 16.94
N GLU A 192 -15.82 13.58 16.98
CA GLU A 192 -16.56 13.22 18.20
C GLU A 192 -15.84 12.17 19.06
N THR A 193 -14.96 11.37 18.46
CA THR A 193 -14.19 10.28 19.12
C THR A 193 -12.77 10.68 19.52
N MET A 194 -12.32 11.89 19.19
CA MET A 194 -11.04 12.40 19.70
C MET A 194 -11.19 12.85 21.16
N PRO A 195 -10.26 12.51 22.07
CA PRO A 195 -10.32 13.00 23.45
C PRO A 195 -10.20 14.53 23.44
N ASN A 196 -11.24 15.21 23.93
CA ASN A 196 -11.47 16.65 23.79
C ASN A 196 -10.50 17.55 24.58
N SER A 197 -9.37 17.00 25.05
CA SER A 197 -8.32 17.71 25.77
C SER A 197 -7.02 16.89 25.78
N GLN A 198 -6.18 17.07 24.76
CA GLN A 198 -4.75 17.01 24.97
C GLN A 198 -4.16 18.40 24.68
N PRO A 199 -3.32 18.96 25.58
CA PRO A 199 -2.67 20.23 25.32
C PRO A 199 -1.73 20.05 24.13
N ILE A 200 -2.02 20.74 23.03
CA ILE A 200 -1.10 20.85 21.89
C ILE A 200 0.23 21.39 22.43
N ALA A 201 1.33 20.69 22.14
CA ALA A 201 2.66 21.12 22.52
C ALA A 201 2.90 22.56 22.02
N PRO A 202 3.44 23.46 22.85
CA PRO A 202 3.57 24.86 22.48
C PRO A 202 4.38 25.00 21.20
N VAL A 203 3.82 25.74 20.24
CA VAL A 203 4.43 25.98 18.93
C VAL A 203 5.85 26.57 19.12
N PRO A 204 6.89 26.06 18.43
CA PRO A 204 8.25 26.57 18.58
C PRO A 204 8.34 28.08 18.33
N PRO A 205 9.19 28.83 19.07
CA PRO A 205 9.19 30.29 19.10
C PRO A 205 9.55 30.99 17.76
N HIS A 206 9.86 30.23 16.71
CA HIS A 206 10.22 30.74 15.39
C HIS A 206 9.29 30.27 14.25
N PHE A 207 8.22 29.51 14.57
CA PHE A 207 7.24 29.13 13.55
C PHE A 207 6.35 30.32 13.19
N ARG A 208 6.61 30.96 12.04
CA ARG A 208 5.63 31.84 11.40
C ARG A 208 4.77 31.00 10.45
N PRO A 209 3.43 30.94 10.63
CA PRO A 209 2.58 30.36 9.61
C PRO A 209 2.70 31.18 8.31
N PRO A 210 2.66 30.55 7.12
CA PRO A 210 2.72 31.27 5.86
C PRO A 210 1.51 32.20 5.75
N ILE A 211 1.77 33.50 5.60
CA ILE A 211 0.73 34.51 5.43
C ILE A 211 0.00 34.21 4.11
N PRO A 212 -1.32 33.95 4.11
CA PRO A 212 -2.06 33.71 2.89
C PRO A 212 -2.08 34.99 2.05
N VAL A 213 -1.36 34.99 0.92
CA VAL A 213 -1.42 36.08 -0.06
C VAL A 213 -2.76 35.96 -0.81
N ARG A 214 -3.83 36.40 -0.16
CA ARG A 214 -5.11 36.66 -0.82
C ARG A 214 -5.00 37.99 -1.55
N TYR A 215 -4.71 37.93 -2.84
CA TYR A 215 -5.13 39.03 -3.71
C TYR A 215 -6.65 39.13 -3.63
N PRO A 216 -7.24 40.33 -3.44
CA PRO A 216 -8.66 40.49 -3.67
C PRO A 216 -8.92 40.24 -5.16
N GLU A 217 -9.58 39.13 -5.47
CA GLU A 217 -10.10 38.90 -6.82
C GLU A 217 -11.23 39.91 -7.07
N VAL A 218 -10.87 41.04 -7.68
CA VAL A 218 -11.85 42.05 -8.10
C VAL A 218 -12.65 41.46 -9.25
N SER A 219 -13.82 40.93 -8.92
CA SER A 219 -14.80 40.48 -9.90
C SER A 219 -15.18 41.63 -10.82
N ARG A 220 -15.13 41.40 -12.14
CA ARG A 220 -15.33 42.45 -13.17
C ARG A 220 -16.71 43.11 -13.17
N GLU A 221 -17.65 42.61 -12.36
CA GLU A 221 -19.02 43.11 -12.26
C GLU A 221 -19.18 44.33 -11.32
N THR A 222 -18.20 44.64 -10.46
CA THR A 222 -18.28 45.80 -9.54
C THR A 222 -17.64 47.08 -10.05
N LEU A 223 -17.06 47.07 -11.26
CA LEU A 223 -16.57 48.28 -11.95
C LEU A 223 -17.72 49.02 -12.66
N HIS A 224 -18.60 49.65 -11.87
CA HIS A 224 -19.40 50.78 -12.36
C HIS A 224 -18.63 52.08 -12.14
N VAL A 225 -18.14 52.67 -13.24
CA VAL A 225 -17.60 54.03 -13.22
C VAL A 225 -18.79 54.99 -13.34
N ASN A 226 -19.21 55.58 -12.24
CA ASN A 226 -20.11 56.74 -12.29
C ASN A 226 -19.31 57.95 -12.76
N GLU A 227 -19.66 58.53 -13.91
CA GLU A 227 -18.97 59.69 -14.52
C GLU A 227 -19.18 61.03 -13.80
N ASN A 228 -19.82 61.04 -12.62
CA ASN A 228 -20.10 62.25 -11.85
C ASN A 228 -19.87 62.01 -10.35
N GLU A 229 -18.65 62.22 -9.88
CA GLU A 229 -18.38 62.64 -8.50
C GLU A 229 -17.03 63.39 -8.39
N GLN A 230 -17.03 64.50 -7.65
CA GLN A 230 -15.94 65.48 -7.67
C GLN A 230 -14.80 65.11 -6.71
N THR A 231 -13.55 65.26 -7.18
CA THR A 231 -12.34 65.11 -6.35
C THR A 231 -12.16 66.24 -5.33
N PRO A 232 -11.99 65.95 -4.03
CA PRO A 232 -11.48 66.91 -3.05
C PRO A 232 -9.95 66.84 -2.93
N ASN A 233 -9.31 67.97 -3.21
CA ASN A 233 -7.99 68.43 -2.76
C ASN A 233 -6.85 67.40 -2.53
N GLN A 234 -5.90 67.39 -3.49
CA GLN A 234 -4.55 66.89 -3.25
C GLN A 234 -3.76 67.86 -2.35
N GLY A 235 -3.39 67.40 -1.15
CA GLY A 235 -2.38 68.08 -0.32
C GLY A 235 -0.98 67.88 -0.92
N ASN A 236 -0.27 68.98 -1.17
CA ASN A 236 1.04 68.96 -1.81
C ASN A 236 2.10 68.37 -0.86
N VAL A 237 2.60 67.15 -1.13
CA VAL A 237 3.67 66.52 -0.32
C VAL A 237 5.02 66.70 -1.02
N THR A 238 5.76 67.73 -0.61
CA THR A 238 7.11 68.01 -1.11
C THR A 238 8.10 66.95 -0.61
N ARG A 239 8.71 66.19 -1.52
CA ARG A 239 9.89 65.36 -1.17
C ARG A 239 11.01 66.26 -0.64
N ASN A 240 11.73 65.78 0.38
CA ASN A 240 12.98 66.33 0.97
C ASN A 240 12.88 67.19 2.25
N ALA A 241 11.91 66.94 3.14
CA ALA A 241 12.04 67.34 4.55
C ALA A 241 12.67 66.18 5.38
N PRO A 242 13.71 66.41 6.20
CA PRO A 242 14.27 65.38 7.06
C PRO A 242 13.34 65.07 8.24
N LEU A 243 12.97 63.79 8.40
CA LEU A 243 12.19 63.31 9.53
C LEU A 243 12.99 63.49 10.82
N THR A 244 12.50 64.35 11.72
CA THR A 244 13.09 64.59 13.04
C THR A 244 12.20 63.95 14.09
N ILE A 245 12.63 62.83 14.67
CA ILE A 245 11.92 62.16 15.77
C ILE A 245 12.17 62.98 17.04
N THR A 246 11.12 63.58 17.61
CA THR A 246 11.18 64.29 18.89
C THR A 246 10.94 63.34 20.07
N SER A 247 11.43 63.70 21.25
CA SER A 247 11.46 62.82 22.43
C SER A 247 10.08 62.37 22.97
N ASP A 248 8.98 62.96 22.51
CA ASP A 248 7.60 62.53 22.84
C ASP A 248 7.18 61.24 22.11
N ASP A 249 7.85 60.88 21.00
CA ASP A 249 7.54 59.67 20.22
C ASP A 249 8.09 58.38 20.88
N LEU A 250 8.77 58.51 22.03
CA LEU A 250 9.38 57.44 22.82
C LEU A 250 8.66 57.20 24.15
N GLN A 251 7.33 57.07 24.14
CA GLN A 251 6.58 56.61 25.32
C GLN A 251 6.70 55.08 25.50
N PRO A 252 7.25 54.57 26.63
CA PRO A 252 7.27 53.14 26.90
C PRO A 252 5.90 52.67 27.37
N ALA A 253 5.06 52.23 26.44
CA ALA A 253 3.79 51.59 26.76
C ALA A 253 4.06 50.27 27.53
N ASN A 254 3.74 50.26 28.83
CA ASN A 254 3.84 49.09 29.73
C ASN A 254 2.81 48.01 29.35
N GLN A 255 3.01 47.36 28.21
CA GLN A 255 2.16 46.27 27.73
C GLN A 255 2.78 44.92 28.11
N ARG A 256 2.29 44.35 29.22
CA ARG A 256 2.47 42.90 29.47
C ARG A 256 1.87 42.14 28.28
N PRO A 257 2.53 41.10 27.75
CA PRO A 257 2.01 40.38 26.60
C PRO A 257 0.66 39.73 26.94
N VAL A 258 -0.42 40.25 26.33
CA VAL A 258 -1.75 39.68 26.47
C VAL A 258 -1.73 38.29 25.82
N ARG A 259 -1.86 37.26 26.65
CA ARG A 259 -1.96 35.88 26.17
C ARG A 259 -3.25 35.77 25.35
N MET A 260 -3.13 35.44 24.07
CA MET A 260 -4.28 35.19 23.20
C MET A 260 -5.18 34.11 23.83
N PRO A 261 -6.51 34.32 23.91
CA PRO A 261 -7.41 33.33 24.50
C PRO A 261 -7.38 32.03 23.69
N GLU A 262 -7.61 30.91 24.39
CA GLU A 262 -7.61 29.58 23.81
C GLU A 262 -8.69 29.44 22.71
N ILE A 263 -8.26 29.12 21.49
CA ILE A 263 -9.17 28.99 20.33
C ILE A 263 -9.98 27.69 20.49
N ARG A 264 -11.19 27.81 21.04
CA ARG A 264 -12.14 26.71 21.16
C ARG A 264 -13.13 26.72 20.01
N ILE A 265 -12.91 25.86 19.02
CA ILE A 265 -13.91 25.57 17.98
C ILE A 265 -15.03 24.77 18.63
N ARG A 266 -16.25 25.32 18.63
CA ARG A 266 -17.44 24.62 19.11
C ARG A 266 -18.24 24.05 17.94
N ALA A 267 -18.95 22.94 18.15
CA ALA A 267 -19.62 22.18 17.10
C ALA A 267 -20.75 22.96 16.36
N ASP A 268 -21.31 23.98 17.00
CA ASP A 268 -22.30 24.93 16.46
C ASP A 268 -21.73 25.90 15.41
N GLN A 269 -20.41 25.99 15.25
CA GLN A 269 -19.76 26.96 14.34
C GLN A 269 -19.51 26.42 12.92
N VAL A 270 -19.95 25.20 12.60
CA VAL A 270 -19.74 24.56 11.28
C VAL A 270 -21.04 24.50 10.47
N PRO A 271 -21.11 25.10 9.27
CA PRO A 271 -22.31 25.01 8.43
C PRO A 271 -22.66 23.57 8.06
N GLN A 272 -23.89 23.14 8.38
CA GLN A 272 -24.35 21.78 8.07
C GLN A 272 -24.35 21.51 6.55
N ARG A 273 -23.68 20.42 6.17
CA ARG A 273 -23.62 19.96 4.78
C ARG A 273 -24.89 19.16 4.45
N ARG A 274 -25.58 19.52 3.35
CA ARG A 274 -26.81 18.83 2.91
C ARG A 274 -26.58 17.32 2.68
N PRO A 275 -27.57 16.45 2.97
CA PRO A 275 -27.45 15.01 2.81
C PRO A 275 -27.35 14.55 1.34
N SER A 276 -26.83 13.34 1.16
CA SER A 276 -26.41 12.74 -0.11
C SER A 276 -27.51 12.01 -0.88
N THR A 277 -27.35 11.93 -2.21
CA THR A 277 -28.11 11.01 -3.09
C THR A 277 -27.45 9.62 -3.17
N PRO A 278 -28.22 8.54 -3.45
CA PRO A 278 -27.79 7.16 -3.19
C PRO A 278 -26.97 6.49 -4.31
N ARG A 279 -26.41 5.33 -3.95
CA ARG A 279 -25.55 4.44 -4.76
C ARG A 279 -26.18 3.99 -6.10
N GLN A 280 -25.33 3.74 -7.09
CA GLN A 280 -25.59 2.77 -8.17
C GLN A 280 -24.59 1.59 -8.13
N PRO A 281 -24.91 0.43 -8.75
CA PRO A 281 -24.21 -0.83 -8.53
C PRO A 281 -22.94 -1.04 -9.38
N ARG A 282 -22.17 -2.05 -8.99
CA ARG A 282 -20.90 -2.48 -9.57
C ARG A 282 -21.10 -3.54 -10.67
N PRO A 283 -20.31 -3.51 -11.77
CA PRO A 283 -19.95 -4.70 -12.52
C PRO A 283 -18.54 -5.21 -12.17
N GLN A 284 -18.41 -6.52 -12.06
CA GLN A 284 -17.18 -7.33 -12.22
C GLN A 284 -17.35 -8.15 -13.53
N PRO A 285 -16.34 -8.89 -14.08
CA PRO A 285 -14.97 -9.19 -13.60
C PRO A 285 -13.91 -8.33 -14.33
N SER A 286 -12.62 -8.67 -14.59
CA SER A 286 -11.80 -9.88 -14.39
C SER A 286 -10.30 -9.60 -14.16
N SER A 287 -9.54 -10.69 -14.05
CA SER A 287 -8.08 -10.89 -14.08
C SER A 287 -7.25 -10.14 -15.13
N SER A 288 -6.19 -9.45 -14.67
CA SER A 288 -4.80 -9.71 -15.10
C SER A 288 -3.82 -8.88 -14.25
N GLU A 289 -2.68 -9.46 -13.89
CA GLU A 289 -1.56 -8.70 -13.31
C GLU A 289 -0.96 -7.75 -14.35
N GLY A 290 -0.41 -6.62 -13.90
CA GLY A 290 -0.03 -5.51 -14.77
C GLY A 290 -1.17 -4.49 -14.93
N GLY A 291 -0.99 -3.31 -14.32
CA GLY A 291 -1.97 -2.23 -14.40
C GLY A 291 -2.02 -1.64 -15.81
N ASN A 292 -2.94 -2.13 -16.64
CA ASN A 292 -3.16 -1.67 -18.01
C ASN A 292 -3.16 -0.14 -18.10
N LEU A 293 -2.30 0.44 -18.93
CA LEU A 293 -2.24 1.91 -19.13
C LEU A 293 -3.62 2.49 -19.44
N GLY A 294 -4.43 1.77 -20.21
CA GLY A 294 -5.81 2.12 -20.52
C GLY A 294 -6.71 2.31 -19.27
N THR A 295 -6.58 1.48 -18.25
CA THR A 295 -7.38 1.59 -17.01
C THR A 295 -6.78 2.62 -16.06
N ALA A 296 -5.45 2.73 -15.97
CA ALA A 296 -4.78 3.74 -15.13
C ALA A 296 -5.04 5.19 -15.60
N VAL A 297 -4.99 5.43 -16.92
CA VAL A 297 -5.31 6.74 -17.53
C VAL A 297 -6.78 7.08 -17.29
N ARG A 298 -7.70 6.12 -17.46
CA ARG A 298 -9.12 6.30 -17.12
C ARG A 298 -9.33 6.60 -15.63
N GLN A 299 -8.72 5.84 -14.71
CA GLN A 299 -8.87 6.08 -13.26
C GLN A 299 -8.37 7.46 -12.81
N ARG A 300 -7.31 7.98 -13.43
CA ARG A 300 -6.78 9.33 -13.13
C ARG A 300 -7.65 10.43 -13.72
N PHE A 301 -7.94 10.39 -15.02
CA PHE A 301 -8.58 11.52 -15.72
C PHE A 301 -10.11 11.46 -15.79
N SER A 302 -10.76 10.33 -15.49
CA SER A 302 -12.23 10.30 -15.30
C SER A 302 -12.72 11.13 -14.11
N ARG A 303 -11.81 11.65 -13.26
CA ARG A 303 -12.14 12.61 -12.20
C ARG A 303 -12.38 14.03 -12.73
N ASP A 304 -11.83 14.36 -13.90
CA ASP A 304 -11.79 15.73 -14.44
C ASP A 304 -13.05 16.09 -15.25
N LYS A 305 -14.13 15.29 -15.11
CA LYS A 305 -15.42 15.39 -15.83
C LYS A 305 -15.36 15.29 -17.37
N GLU A 306 -14.18 15.26 -17.98
CA GLU A 306 -14.02 15.17 -19.43
C GLU A 306 -14.13 13.70 -19.92
N PRO A 307 -14.93 13.41 -20.98
CA PRO A 307 -15.04 12.05 -21.52
C PRO A 307 -13.73 11.60 -22.21
N LEU A 308 -13.43 10.30 -22.09
CA LEU A 308 -12.22 9.66 -22.64
C LEU A 308 -12.57 8.70 -23.79
N ARG A 309 -12.11 9.03 -25.01
CA ARG A 309 -12.19 8.19 -26.23
C ARG A 309 -10.92 7.38 -26.40
N SER A 310 -10.92 6.34 -27.23
CA SER A 310 -9.73 5.59 -27.64
C SER A 310 -9.25 6.02 -29.02
N THR A 311 -7.93 6.18 -29.18
CA THR A 311 -7.25 6.50 -30.44
C THR A 311 -6.11 5.50 -30.67
N LYS A 312 -5.81 5.18 -31.93
CA LYS A 312 -4.71 4.27 -32.29
C LYS A 312 -3.41 5.04 -32.47
N LEU A 313 -2.35 4.61 -31.78
CA LEU A 313 -0.99 5.04 -32.02
C LEU A 313 -0.25 3.91 -32.76
N ARG A 314 0.27 4.24 -33.94
CA ARG A 314 1.12 3.39 -34.76
C ARG A 314 2.55 3.93 -34.71
N VAL A 315 3.40 3.24 -33.96
CA VAL A 315 4.84 3.46 -33.97
C VAL A 315 5.44 2.68 -35.13
N ILE A 316 6.29 3.32 -35.93
CA ILE A 316 6.95 2.73 -37.10
C ILE A 316 8.46 2.86 -36.87
N VAL A 317 9.19 1.77 -36.89
CA VAL A 317 10.65 1.74 -36.68
C VAL A 317 11.33 1.24 -37.95
N GLN A 318 12.16 2.08 -38.55
CA GLN A 318 12.88 1.83 -39.80
C GLN A 318 14.36 2.20 -39.64
N ASP A 319 15.24 1.54 -40.40
CA ASP A 319 16.68 1.88 -40.40
C ASP A 319 16.91 3.23 -41.13
N VAL A 320 16.24 3.44 -42.26
CA VAL A 320 16.31 4.66 -43.10
C VAL A 320 14.90 5.19 -43.35
N GLN A 321 14.76 6.47 -43.71
CA GLN A 321 13.47 7.02 -44.19
C GLN A 321 12.94 6.20 -45.36
N ASP A 322 11.68 5.75 -45.25
CA ASP A 322 11.01 4.82 -46.18
C ASP A 322 11.74 3.46 -46.41
N GLY A 323 12.66 3.10 -45.52
CA GLY A 323 13.37 1.83 -45.52
C GLY A 323 12.57 0.63 -44.98
N PRO A 324 13.16 -0.58 -44.99
CA PRO A 324 12.54 -1.76 -44.40
C PRO A 324 12.34 -1.57 -42.89
N GLY A 325 11.20 -2.07 -42.40
CA GLY A 325 10.87 -2.02 -40.98
C GLY A 325 11.70 -2.99 -40.14
N LEU A 326 12.07 -2.57 -38.93
CA LEU A 326 12.94 -3.35 -38.03
C LEU A 326 12.10 -4.20 -37.08
N TYR A 327 12.25 -5.52 -37.16
CA TYR A 327 11.54 -6.50 -36.34
C TYR A 327 12.11 -6.62 -34.92
N GLY A 328 11.26 -6.88 -33.93
CA GLY A 328 11.67 -7.25 -32.58
C GLY A 328 12.20 -6.10 -31.71
N ILE A 329 12.07 -4.85 -32.16
CA ILE A 329 12.48 -3.66 -31.43
C ILE A 329 11.53 -3.43 -30.25
N GLN A 330 12.06 -3.18 -29.05
CA GLN A 330 11.26 -2.92 -27.85
C GLN A 330 10.75 -1.47 -27.84
N VAL A 331 9.44 -1.32 -27.70
CA VAL A 331 8.73 -0.04 -27.63
C VAL A 331 7.99 0.05 -26.31
N GLN A 332 8.15 1.17 -25.59
CA GLN A 332 7.44 1.44 -24.34
C GLN A 332 6.76 2.81 -24.39
N VAL A 333 5.44 2.82 -24.27
CA VAL A 333 4.61 4.03 -24.25
C VAL A 333 4.19 4.34 -22.81
N ARG A 334 4.45 5.57 -22.36
CA ARG A 334 4.15 6.07 -21.00
C ARG A 334 3.28 7.33 -21.09
N CYS A 335 2.40 7.55 -20.12
CA CYS A 335 1.62 8.79 -20.02
C CYS A 335 2.25 9.72 -18.97
N LYS A 336 2.45 10.99 -19.30
CA LYS A 336 3.00 11.97 -18.36
C LYS A 336 2.11 12.06 -17.10
N GLY A 337 2.69 11.84 -15.92
CA GLY A 337 1.99 11.86 -14.63
C GLY A 337 1.32 10.55 -14.19
N ILE A 338 1.50 9.44 -14.93
CA ILE A 338 0.91 8.12 -14.60
C ILE A 338 1.98 7.04 -14.65
N ASN A 339 2.14 6.29 -13.54
CA ASN A 339 3.11 5.20 -13.40
C ASN A 339 2.65 3.88 -14.06
N ALA A 340 1.98 3.97 -15.21
CA ALA A 340 1.58 2.84 -16.02
C ALA A 340 2.20 3.00 -17.41
N HIS A 341 2.39 1.88 -18.11
CA HIS A 341 2.99 1.88 -19.43
C HIS A 341 2.43 0.72 -20.27
N VAL A 342 2.48 0.87 -21.58
CA VAL A 342 2.30 -0.23 -22.53
C VAL A 342 3.68 -0.55 -23.09
N ALA A 343 4.17 -1.77 -22.88
CA ALA A 343 5.37 -2.27 -23.50
C ALA A 343 5.00 -3.32 -24.56
N GLY A 344 5.77 -3.40 -25.63
CA GLY A 344 5.63 -4.40 -26.68
C GLY A 344 6.80 -4.39 -27.64
N THR A 345 6.75 -5.24 -28.65
CA THR A 345 7.78 -5.35 -29.70
C THR A 345 7.19 -5.02 -31.07
N THR A 346 8.04 -4.57 -32.00
CA THR A 346 7.63 -4.33 -33.39
C THR A 346 7.40 -5.65 -34.15
N ASN A 347 6.34 -5.66 -34.97
CA ASN A 347 6.05 -6.74 -35.92
C ASN A 347 7.07 -6.78 -37.07
N ARG A 348 6.97 -7.80 -37.94
CA ARG A 348 7.91 -8.03 -39.06
C ARG A 348 8.10 -6.81 -39.97
N ASP A 349 7.08 -5.97 -40.09
CA ASP A 349 7.09 -4.74 -40.90
C ASP A 349 7.60 -3.50 -40.13
N GLY A 350 8.23 -3.68 -38.97
CA GLY A 350 8.69 -2.58 -38.10
C GLY A 350 7.58 -1.79 -37.40
N VAL A 351 6.34 -2.31 -37.40
CA VAL A 351 5.17 -1.61 -36.88
C VAL A 351 4.80 -2.13 -35.49
N PHE A 352 4.54 -1.20 -34.56
CA PHE A 352 3.87 -1.46 -33.29
C PHE A 352 2.58 -0.62 -33.20
N LEU A 353 1.45 -1.26 -32.92
CA LEU A 353 0.13 -0.63 -32.87
C LEU A 353 -0.46 -0.79 -31.46
N CYS A 354 -0.85 0.31 -30.83
CA CYS A 354 -1.53 0.30 -29.52
C CYS A 354 -2.72 1.26 -29.47
N GLU A 355 -3.73 0.91 -28.67
CA GLU A 355 -4.90 1.75 -28.41
C GLU A 355 -4.75 2.49 -27.09
N LEU A 356 -4.88 3.82 -27.12
CA LEU A 356 -4.60 4.72 -26.01
C LEU A 356 -5.80 5.63 -25.71
N PRO A 357 -6.20 5.81 -24.44
CA PRO A 357 -7.34 6.64 -24.08
C PRO A 357 -6.98 8.13 -23.97
N VAL A 358 -7.57 8.94 -24.84
CA VAL A 358 -7.35 10.38 -24.98
C VAL A 358 -8.56 11.20 -24.54
N ARG A 359 -8.32 12.44 -24.11
CA ARG A 359 -9.36 13.42 -23.78
C ARG A 359 -9.91 14.07 -25.05
N VAL A 360 -11.22 14.34 -25.08
CA VAL A 360 -11.94 14.78 -26.29
C VAL A 360 -11.56 16.19 -26.77
N HIS A 361 -11.35 17.15 -25.87
CA HIS A 361 -11.11 18.56 -26.19
C HIS A 361 -9.66 18.96 -25.91
N SER A 362 -9.03 18.37 -24.90
CA SER A 362 -7.68 18.76 -24.46
C SER A 362 -6.54 17.84 -24.92
N GLY A 363 -6.86 16.68 -25.51
CA GLY A 363 -5.86 15.68 -25.92
C GLY A 363 -5.10 15.05 -24.75
N LEU A 364 -4.10 14.22 -25.03
CA LEU A 364 -3.21 13.68 -24.01
C LEU A 364 -1.79 13.42 -24.55
N THR A 365 -0.77 13.84 -23.79
CA THR A 365 0.64 13.65 -24.17
C THR A 365 1.21 12.35 -23.63
N TYR A 366 1.77 11.56 -24.54
CA TYR A 366 2.47 10.30 -24.26
C TYR A 366 3.95 10.43 -24.63
N ASP A 367 4.80 9.83 -23.81
CA ASP A 367 6.22 9.65 -24.10
C ASP A 367 6.42 8.22 -24.63
N VAL A 368 7.05 8.10 -25.80
CA VAL A 368 7.36 6.84 -26.48
C VAL A 368 8.87 6.64 -26.43
N ASP A 369 9.29 5.62 -25.69
CA ASP A 369 10.67 5.18 -25.55
C ASP A 369 10.89 3.96 -26.46
N ILE A 370 11.96 3.97 -27.25
CA ILE A 370 12.41 2.83 -28.06
C ILE A 370 13.81 2.45 -27.66
N THR A 371 14.02 1.16 -27.37
CA THR A 371 15.35 0.60 -27.07
C THR A 371 15.92 -0.07 -28.31
N TRP A 372 17.01 0.47 -28.84
CA TRP A 372 17.71 -0.12 -29.97
C TRP A 372 18.46 -1.41 -29.55
N PRO A 373 18.53 -2.45 -30.40
CA PRO A 373 19.34 -3.65 -30.15
C PRO A 373 20.81 -3.31 -29.89
N ARG A 374 21.52 -4.21 -29.18
CA ARG A 374 22.96 -4.03 -28.89
C ARG A 374 23.80 -3.90 -30.16
N ASP A 375 23.44 -4.64 -31.20
CA ASP A 375 24.12 -4.63 -32.51
C ASP A 375 23.92 -3.30 -33.28
N LEU A 376 22.96 -2.48 -32.85
CA LEU A 376 22.62 -1.17 -33.42
C LEU A 376 22.92 0.00 -32.47
N GLY A 377 23.73 -0.23 -31.43
CA GLY A 377 24.23 0.80 -30.50
C GLY A 377 23.60 0.79 -29.10
N GLY A 378 22.51 0.04 -28.87
CA GLY A 378 21.93 -0.11 -27.53
C GLY A 378 21.28 1.15 -26.92
N GLU A 379 21.20 2.24 -27.66
CA GLU A 379 20.66 3.52 -27.17
C GLU A 379 19.13 3.48 -26.96
N VAL A 380 18.60 4.42 -26.16
CA VAL A 380 17.16 4.60 -25.96
C VAL A 380 16.73 5.94 -26.57
N GLU A 381 15.96 5.90 -27.65
CA GLU A 381 15.38 7.11 -28.25
C GLU A 381 14.00 7.40 -27.63
N ARG A 382 13.82 8.61 -27.08
CA ARG A 382 12.54 9.09 -26.53
C ARG A 382 11.93 10.17 -27.44
N LYS A 383 10.66 10.00 -27.79
CA LYS A 383 9.84 11.04 -28.46
C LYS A 383 8.54 11.25 -27.70
N SER A 384 8.14 12.51 -27.51
CA SER A 384 6.84 12.85 -26.95
C SER A 384 5.84 13.17 -28.07
N VAL A 385 4.60 12.71 -27.91
CA VAL A 385 3.51 12.91 -28.88
C VAL A 385 2.22 13.26 -28.14
N THR A 386 1.53 14.30 -28.60
CA THR A 386 0.19 14.65 -28.09
C THR A 386 -0.86 14.08 -29.02
N LEU A 387 -1.71 13.21 -28.47
CA LEU A 387 -2.76 12.51 -29.20
C LEU A 387 -4.10 13.19 -28.94
N ASN A 388 -4.80 13.54 -30.02
CA ASN A 388 -6.11 14.19 -30.02
C ASN A 388 -7.17 13.24 -30.59
N VAL A 389 -8.45 13.46 -30.26
CA VAL A 389 -9.55 12.58 -30.71
C VAL A 389 -9.87 12.72 -32.20
N ASP A 390 -9.53 13.85 -32.83
CA ASP A 390 -9.89 14.16 -34.22
C ASP A 390 -9.24 13.23 -35.27
N ARG A 391 -8.22 12.47 -34.88
CA ARG A 391 -7.52 11.52 -35.77
C ARG A 391 -7.64 10.10 -35.22
N THR A 392 -8.02 9.18 -36.10
CA THR A 392 -8.22 7.76 -35.80
C THR A 392 -6.89 7.00 -35.61
N GLU A 393 -5.87 7.34 -36.38
CA GLU A 393 -4.53 6.76 -36.36
C GLU A 393 -3.46 7.87 -36.34
N PHE A 394 -2.54 7.82 -35.38
CA PHE A 394 -1.32 8.63 -35.37
C PHE A 394 -0.13 7.77 -35.78
N LYS A 395 0.66 8.24 -36.75
CA LYS A 395 1.90 7.57 -37.20
C LYS A 395 3.10 8.30 -36.61
N LEU A 396 3.92 7.59 -35.83
CA LEU A 396 5.13 8.11 -35.21
C LEU A 396 6.36 7.33 -35.72
N PRO A 397 7.13 7.88 -36.69
CA PRO A 397 8.30 7.21 -37.22
C PRO A 397 9.53 7.41 -36.33
N PHE A 398 10.30 6.34 -36.20
CA PHE A 398 11.65 6.31 -35.64
C PHE A 398 12.60 5.83 -36.74
N PHE A 399 13.64 6.62 -36.95
CA PHE A 399 14.69 6.38 -37.94
C PHE A 399 16.00 6.30 -37.18
N ARG A 400 16.86 5.37 -37.56
CA ARG A 400 18.21 5.34 -37.01
C ARG A 400 18.91 6.66 -37.35
N ARG A 401 19.52 7.29 -36.35
CA ARG A 401 20.46 8.39 -36.59
C ARG A 401 21.75 7.77 -37.13
N LEU A 402 21.95 7.88 -38.44
CA LEU A 402 23.28 7.73 -39.04
C LEU A 402 24.10 8.93 -38.55
N SER A 403 25.08 8.67 -37.70
CA SER A 403 26.10 9.62 -37.24
C SER A 403 27.20 9.77 -38.29
#